data_AF-A0A0D8ZN73-F1
#
_entry.id   AF-A0A0D8ZN73-F1
#
_cell.length_a   1.000
_cell.length_b   1.000
_cell.length_c   1.000
_cell.angle_alpha   90.00
_cell.angle_beta   90.00
_cell.angle_gamma   90.00
#
_symmetry.space_group_name_H-M   'P 1'
#
loop_
_entity.id
_entity.type
_entity.pdbx_description
1 polymer ?
#
loop_
_entity_poly.entity_id
_entity_poly.type
_entity_poly.pdbx_seq_one_letter_code
_entity_poly.pdbx_strand_id
1 'polypeptide(L)'
;MRLSDAFAETLFRYRDVFKAIDIAELSGLTPNQISSFQRGGNLRSDSIDKILDALESFDPTAKTYMLSLVAKKVDVEEGKKPTLQPE
;
A
#
# COMPACT_ATOMS: atom_id res chain seq x y z
N MET A 1 6.88 -11.80 -2.11
CA MET A 1 5.61 -11.51 -1.41
C MET A 1 4.51 -11.47 -2.46
N ARG A 2 3.25 -11.84 -2.18
CA ARG A 2 2.17 -11.60 -3.17
C ARG A 2 1.83 -10.10 -3.18
N LEU A 3 1.28 -9.61 -4.30
CA LEU A 3 0.84 -8.22 -4.43
C LEU A 3 -0.21 -7.83 -3.38
N SER A 4 -1.15 -8.73 -3.09
CA SER A 4 -2.16 -8.56 -2.03
C SER A 4 -1.53 -8.36 -0.65
N ASP A 5 -0.51 -9.17 -0.33
CA ASP A 5 0.17 -9.11 0.96
C ASP A 5 0.99 -7.82 1.06
N ALA A 6 1.70 -7.46 -0.02
CA ALA A 6 2.45 -6.20 -0.11
C ALA A 6 1.53 -4.98 0.01
N PHE A 7 0.33 -5.04 -0.57
CA PHE A 7 -0.67 -4.00 -0.44
C PHE A 7 -1.18 -3.88 1.01
N ALA A 8 -1.49 -5.00 1.67
CA ALA A 8 -1.92 -5.00 3.07
C ALA A 8 -0.83 -4.45 4.01
N GLU A 9 0.42 -4.80 3.78
CA GLU A 9 1.58 -4.28 4.51
C GLU A 9 1.79 -2.78 4.26
N THR A 10 1.64 -2.33 3.02
CA THR A 10 1.73 -0.91 2.66
C THR A 10 0.63 -0.11 3.35
N LEU A 11 -0.62 -0.60 3.35
CA LEU A 11 -1.72 0.01 4.10
C LEU A 11 -1.44 0.06 5.60
N PHE A 12 -0.82 -0.97 6.17
CA PHE A 12 -0.47 -0.98 7.58
C PHE A 12 0.60 0.07 7.91
N ARG A 13 1.65 0.18 7.09
CA ARG A 13 2.74 1.14 7.28
C ARG A 13 2.30 2.60 7.08
N TYR A 14 1.41 2.84 6.13
CA TYR A 14 0.93 4.18 5.76
C TYR A 14 -0.48 4.48 6.29
N ARG A 15 -0.97 3.74 7.28
CA ARG A 15 -2.33 3.89 7.84
C ARG A 15 -2.67 5.29 8.35
N ASP A 16 -1.64 6.07 8.71
CA ASP A 16 -1.75 7.44 9.20
C ASP A 16 -1.80 8.47 8.05
N VAL A 17 -1.50 8.04 6.81
CA VAL A 17 -1.52 8.85 5.58
C VAL A 17 -2.78 8.59 4.76
N PHE A 18 -3.13 7.32 4.55
CA PHE A 18 -4.31 6.92 3.79
C PHE A 18 -4.90 5.60 4.29
N LYS A 19 -6.18 5.39 3.99
CA LYS A 19 -6.94 4.17 4.31
C LYS A 19 -7.36 3.46 3.03
N ALA A 20 -7.79 2.21 3.19
CA ALA A 20 -8.31 1.40 2.10
C ALA A 20 -9.50 2.06 1.36
N ILE A 21 -10.32 2.85 2.07
CA ILE A 21 -11.44 3.57 1.45
C ILE A 21 -10.97 4.70 0.54
N ASP A 22 -9.92 5.44 0.94
CA ASP A 22 -9.36 6.54 0.15
C ASP A 22 -8.72 5.99 -1.15
N ILE A 23 -8.06 4.82 -1.06
CA ILE A 23 -7.56 4.09 -2.23
C ILE A 23 -8.71 3.67 -3.15
N ALA A 24 -9.85 3.22 -2.61
CA ALA A 24 -11.01 2.83 -3.40
C ALA A 24 -11.55 4.02 -4.21
N GLU A 25 -11.69 5.19 -3.56
CA GLU A 25 -12.17 6.41 -4.19
C GLU A 25 -11.24 6.89 -5.32
N LEU A 26 -9.92 6.96 -5.09
CA LEU A 26 -8.97 7.41 -6.11
C LEU A 26 -8.77 6.41 -7.25
N SER A 27 -8.73 5.12 -6.96
CA SER A 27 -8.55 4.08 -7.98
C SER A 27 -9.81 3.80 -8.79
N GLY A 28 -10.97 4.34 -8.38
CA GLY A 28 -12.27 4.03 -8.97
C GLY A 28 -12.70 2.57 -8.76
N LEU A 29 -12.13 1.89 -7.77
CA LEU A 29 -12.49 0.54 -7.38
C LEU A 29 -13.52 0.57 -6.26
N THR A 30 -14.33 -0.48 -6.15
CA THR A 30 -15.28 -0.58 -5.05
C THR A 30 -14.55 -0.91 -3.74
N PRO A 31 -15.05 -0.45 -2.58
CA PRO A 31 -14.49 -0.83 -1.27
C PRO A 31 -14.42 -2.35 -1.08
N ASN A 32 -15.36 -3.11 -1.65
CA ASN A 32 -15.33 -4.58 -1.63
C ASN A 32 -14.17 -5.16 -2.45
N GLN A 33 -13.85 -4.58 -3.61
CA GLN A 33 -12.68 -5.01 -4.40
C GLN A 33 -11.39 -4.75 -3.64
N ILE A 34 -11.23 -3.58 -3.02
CA ILE A 34 -10.05 -3.27 -2.19
C ILE A 34 -9.97 -4.22 -0.99
N SER A 35 -11.08 -4.43 -0.26
CA SER A 35 -11.10 -5.32 0.89
C SER A 35 -10.82 -6.78 0.51
N SER A 36 -11.35 -7.24 -0.62
CA SER A 36 -11.06 -8.57 -1.16
C SER A 36 -9.58 -8.70 -1.50
N PHE A 37 -9.00 -7.72 -2.20
CA PHE A 37 -7.59 -7.71 -2.55
C PHE A 37 -6.68 -7.69 -1.33
N GLN A 38 -6.98 -6.86 -0.32
CA GLN A 38 -6.25 -6.81 0.95
C GLN A 38 -6.24 -8.17 1.68
N ARG A 39 -7.28 -8.99 1.52
CA ARG A 39 -7.40 -10.33 2.11
C ARG A 39 -6.79 -11.45 1.25
N GLY A 40 -6.05 -11.13 0.20
CA GLY A 40 -5.44 -12.12 -0.69
C GLY A 40 -6.28 -12.45 -1.93
N GLY A 41 -7.36 -11.71 -2.17
CA GLY A 41 -8.12 -11.78 -3.42
C GLY A 41 -7.26 -11.35 -4.61
N ASN A 42 -7.65 -11.79 -5.81
CA ASN A 42 -6.94 -11.43 -7.02
C ASN A 42 -7.66 -10.28 -7.74
N LEU A 43 -6.88 -9.32 -8.24
CA LEU A 43 -7.37 -8.25 -9.09
C LEU A 43 -6.83 -8.42 -10.49
N ARG A 44 -7.52 -7.82 -11.47
CA ARG A 44 -7.00 -7.72 -12.83
C ARG A 44 -5.82 -6.73 -12.86
N SER A 45 -4.91 -6.91 -13.80
CA SER A 45 -3.72 -6.04 -13.92
C SER A 45 -4.07 -4.56 -14.00
N ASP A 46 -5.11 -4.21 -14.76
CA ASP A 46 -5.60 -2.83 -14.89
C ASP A 46 -6.09 -2.24 -13.56
N SER A 47 -6.64 -3.08 -12.68
CA SER A 47 -7.09 -2.65 -11.35
C SER A 47 -5.90 -2.47 -10.40
N ILE A 48 -4.85 -3.27 -10.58
CA ILE A 48 -3.61 -3.15 -9.81
C ILE A 48 -2.87 -1.86 -10.18
N ASP A 49 -2.78 -1.53 -11.47
CA ASP A 49 -2.17 -0.27 -11.94
C ASP A 49 -2.88 0.94 -11.31
N LYS A 50 -4.22 0.94 -11.31
CA LYS A 50 -5.01 2.00 -10.65
C LYS A 50 -4.75 2.12 -9.15
N ILE A 51 -4.52 0.99 -8.45
CA ILE A 51 -4.14 1.03 -7.02
C ILE A 51 -2.76 1.64 -6.86
N LEU A 52 -1.79 1.27 -7.70
CA LEU A 52 -0.44 1.83 -7.65
C LEU A 52 -0.44 3.33 -7.93
N ASP A 53 -1.21 3.79 -8.90
CA ASP A 53 -1.36 5.21 -9.22
C ASP A 53 -2.09 5.98 -8.10
N ALA A 54 -3.08 5.36 -7.45
CA ALA A 54 -3.72 5.93 -6.27
C ALA A 54 -2.73 6.05 -5.10
N LEU A 55 -1.89 5.04 -4.86
CA LEU A 55 -0.85 5.08 -3.83
C LEU A 55 0.15 6.22 -4.10
N GLU A 56 0.62 6.36 -5.34
CA GLU A 56 1.53 7.43 -5.76
C GLU A 56 0.92 8.82 -5.60
N SER A 57 -0.39 8.95 -5.81
CA SER A 57 -1.12 10.21 -5.63
C SER A 57 -1.20 10.65 -4.17
N PHE A 58 -1.23 9.71 -3.22
CA PHE A 58 -1.12 10.03 -1.79
C PHE A 58 0.32 10.26 -1.35
N ASP A 59 1.21 9.34 -1.70
CA ASP A 59 2.63 9.40 -1.38
C ASP A 59 3.45 8.62 -2.43
N PRO A 60 4.34 9.28 -3.21
CA PRO A 60 5.18 8.62 -4.20
C PRO A 60 6.05 7.49 -3.62
N THR A 61 6.38 7.55 -2.33
CA THR A 61 7.14 6.51 -1.64
C THR A 61 6.31 5.25 -1.37
N ALA A 62 4.98 5.35 -1.25
CA ALA A 62 4.10 4.22 -0.96
C ALA A 62 4.05 3.20 -2.12
N LYS A 63 3.93 3.68 -3.37
CA LYS A 63 4.02 2.83 -4.58
C LYS A 63 5.37 2.11 -4.63
N THR A 64 6.45 2.85 -4.41
CA THR A 64 7.82 2.30 -4.42
C THR A 64 8.01 1.25 -3.32
N TYR A 65 7.48 1.50 -2.13
CA TYR A 65 7.51 0.56 -1.01
C TYR A 65 6.72 -0.72 -1.31
N MET A 66 5.50 -0.60 -1.83
CA MET A 66 4.71 -1.78 -2.22
C MET A 66 5.44 -2.63 -3.27
N LEU A 67 6.02 -2.00 -4.29
CA LEU A 67 6.75 -2.70 -5.34
C LEU A 67 8.06 -3.33 -4.82
N SER A 68 8.76 -2.68 -3.89
CA SER A 68 9.98 -3.24 -3.29
C SER A 68 9.69 -4.48 -2.44
N LEU A 69 8.57 -4.49 -1.71
CA LEU A 69 8.06 -5.66 -0.97
C LEU A 69 7.79 -6.85 -1.89
N VAL A 70 7.14 -6.61 -3.04
CA VAL A 70 6.87 -7.66 -4.04
C VAL A 70 8.17 -8.19 -4.62
N ALA A 71 9.09 -7.29 -4.99
CA ALA A 71 10.39 -7.62 -5.55
C ALA A 71 11.33 -8.33 -4.55
N LYS A 72 10.91 -8.51 -3.29
CA LYS A 72 11.74 -9.03 -2.18
C LYS A 72 13.06 -8.26 -2.04
N LYS A 73 13.08 -6.97 -2.39
CA LYS A 73 14.26 -6.11 -2.26
C LYS A 73 14.33 -5.38 -0.92
N VAL A 74 13.40 -5.65 -0.02
CA VAL A 74 13.38 -5.03 1.30
C VAL A 74 14.14 -5.93 2.26
N ASP A 75 15.42 -5.64 2.46
CA ASP A 75 16.01 -5.77 3.79
C ASP A 75 15.26 -4.75 4.66
N VAL A 76 14.19 -5.21 5.32
CA VAL A 76 13.48 -4.37 6.30
C VAL A 76 14.44 -4.26 7.47
N GLU A 77 15.30 -3.25 7.47
CA GLU A 77 15.91 -2.80 8.72
C GLU A 77 14.77 -2.35 9.64
N GLU A 78 14.34 -3.27 10.51
CA GLU A 78 13.55 -2.96 11.69
C GLU A 78 14.30 -1.91 12.52
N GLY A 79 13.93 -0.64 12.42
CA GLY A 79 14.44 0.34 13.38
C GLY A 79 14.50 1.79 12.91
N LYS A 80 13.38 2.49 13.02
CA LYS A 80 13.26 3.75 13.79
C LYS A 80 11.86 4.33 13.59
N LYS A 81 11.02 4.22 14.62
CA LYS A 81 10.02 5.26 14.88
C LYS A 81 10.77 6.60 14.90
N PRO A 82 10.27 7.67 14.28
CA PRO A 82 10.80 9.00 14.54
C PRO A 82 10.56 9.29 16.03
N THR A 83 11.60 9.17 16.84
CA THR A 83 11.63 9.71 18.19
C THR A 83 11.56 11.23 18.06
N LEU A 84 10.40 11.80 18.35
CA LEU A 84 10.27 13.19 18.72
C LEU A 84 11.20 13.43 19.92
N GLN A 85 12.27 14.19 19.70
CA GLN A 85 13.06 14.75 20.79
C GLN A 85 12.28 15.96 21.31
N PRO A 86 11.90 16.02 22.60
CA PRO A 86 11.52 17.28 23.20
C PRO A 86 12.79 18.10 23.45
N GLU A 87 12.83 19.30 22.87
CA GLU A 87 13.73 20.38 23.30
C GLU A 87 13.43 20.81 24.74
#